data_AF-A0A7C3FU45-F1
#
_entry.id   AF-A0A7C3FU45-F1
#
_cell.length_a   1.000
_cell.length_b   1.000
_cell.length_c   1.000
_cell.angle_alpha   90.00
_cell.angle_beta   90.00
_cell.angle_gamma   90.00
#
_symmetry.space_group_name_H-M   'P 1'
#
loop_
_entity.id
_entity.type
_entity.pdbx_description
1 polymer ?
#
loop_
_entity_poly.entity_id
_entity_poly.type
_entity_poly.pdbx_seq_one_letter_code
_entity_poly.pdbx_strand_id
1 'polypeptide(L)' 'MAYTINVQKCLKCGICVKGCPEGAIVVVDQVTEPDGLVLYTTRIDEMKCTDCGVCVSEEWWCPAQAITKADTTEKVHTV' A
#
# COMPACT_ATOMS: atom_id res chain seq x y z
N MET A 1 -15.72 2.86 -0.69
CA MET A 1 -14.90 2.17 0.31
C MET A 1 -13.56 1.89 -0.36
N ALA A 2 -12.46 2.35 0.21
CA ALA A 2 -11.14 2.25 -0.39
C ALA A 2 -10.18 1.50 0.52
N TYR A 3 -9.04 1.07 -0.01
CA TYR A 3 -7.94 0.54 0.78
C TYR A 3 -7.05 1.67 1.30
N THR A 4 -6.41 1.45 2.45
CA THR A 4 -5.42 2.33 3.08
C THR A 4 -4.10 1.58 3.24
N ILE A 5 -2.99 2.32 3.14
CA ILE A 5 -1.64 1.78 3.33
C ILE A 5 -1.11 2.26 4.67
N ASN A 6 -0.72 1.32 5.54
CA ASN A 6 -0.01 1.60 6.76
C ASN A 6 1.47 1.90 6.42
N VAL A 7 1.84 3.18 6.46
CA VAL A 7 3.19 3.65 6.15
C VAL A 7 4.28 3.11 7.07
N GLN A 8 3.93 2.66 8.29
CA GLN A 8 4.88 2.07 9.23
C GLN A 8 5.21 0.62 8.88
N LYS A 9 4.24 -0.12 8.33
CA LYS A 9 4.45 -1.49 7.84
C LYS A 9 4.94 -1.52 6.40
N CYS A 10 4.67 -0.48 5.62
CA CYS A 10 5.02 -0.44 4.20
C CYS A 10 6.54 -0.50 4.01
N LEU A 11 7.03 -1.54 3.34
CA LEU A 11 8.44 -1.68 2.96
C LEU A 11 8.86 -0.76 1.80
N LYS A 12 7.95 0.08 1.32
CA LYS A 12 8.21 1.05 0.24
C LYS A 12 8.80 0.42 -1.03
N CYS A 13 8.40 -0.82 -1.34
CA CYS A 13 8.91 -1.59 -2.47
C CYS A 13 8.33 -1.17 -3.84
N GLY A 14 7.18 -0.48 -3.85
CA GLY A 14 6.52 0.00 -5.08
C GLY A 14 5.80 -1.06 -5.93
N ILE A 15 5.75 -2.33 -5.50
CA ILE A 15 5.13 -3.44 -6.27
C ILE A 15 3.64 -3.21 -6.48
N CYS A 16 2.93 -2.75 -5.45
CA CYS A 16 1.49 -2.51 -5.48
C CYS A 16 1.06 -1.49 -6.55
N VAL A 17 1.91 -0.52 -6.89
CA VAL A 17 1.66 0.49 -7.94
C VAL A 17 1.54 -0.17 -9.30
N LYS A 18 2.44 -1.11 -9.62
CA LYS A 18 2.41 -1.85 -10.88
C LYS A 18 1.30 -2.89 -10.91
N GLY A 19 0.94 -3.45 -9.76
CA GLY A 19 -0.13 -4.43 -9.67
C GLY A 19 -1.51 -3.82 -9.92
N CYS A 20 -1.79 -2.63 -9.37
CA CYS A 20 -3.14 -2.08 -9.36
C CYS A 20 -3.74 -1.91 -10.78
N PRO A 21 -4.77 -2.69 -11.15
CA PRO A 21 -5.33 -2.65 -12.51
C PRO A 21 -6.03 -1.31 -12.81
N GLU A 22 -6.63 -0.70 -11.80
CA GLU A 22 -7.30 0.59 -11.91
C GLU A 22 -6.32 1.78 -11.88
N GLY A 23 -5.04 1.53 -11.59
CA GLY A 23 -4.07 2.62 -11.36
C GLY A 23 -4.46 3.52 -10.18
N ALA A 24 -5.18 2.97 -9.19
CA ALA A 24 -5.58 3.69 -7.99
C ALA A 24 -4.42 3.92 -7.01
N ILE A 25 -3.37 3.11 -7.08
CA ILE A 25 -2.19 3.24 -6.22
C ILE A 25 -1.13 4.08 -6.93
N VAL A 26 -0.75 5.20 -6.33
CA VAL A 26 0.21 6.17 -6.88
C VAL A 26 1.41 6.35 -5.96
N VAL A 27 2.57 6.65 -6.53
CA VAL A 27 3.76 7.05 -5.77
C VAL A 27 3.60 8.53 -5.41
N VAL A 28 3.67 8.85 -4.12
CA VAL A 28 3.60 10.23 -3.63
C VAL A 28 4.98 10.81 -3.34
N ASP A 29 5.93 9.96 -3.00
CA ASP A 29 7.28 10.38 -2.65
C ASP A 29 8.28 9.25 -2.94
N GLN A 30 9.48 9.63 -3.37
CA GLN A 30 10.57 8.71 -3.70
C GLN A 30 11.84 9.23 -3.05
N VAL A 31 12.31 8.51 -2.03
CA VAL A 31 13.56 8.84 -1.34
C VAL A 31 14.63 7.87 -1.79
N THR A 32 15.80 8.40 -2.13
CA THR A 32 16.99 7.57 -2.34
C THR A 32 17.88 7.72 -1.12
N GLU A 33 18.08 6.63 -0.41
CA GLU A 33 18.95 6.56 0.75
C GLU A 33 20.43 6.47 0.31
N PRO A 34 21.38 6.88 1.16
CA PRO A 34 22.81 6.95 0.82
C PRO A 34 23.46 5.56 0.58
N ASP A 35 22.80 4.49 1.02
CA ASP A 35 23.13 3.10 0.74
C ASP A 35 22.65 2.63 -0.66
N GLY A 36 21.99 3.52 -1.43
CA GLY A 36 21.50 3.25 -2.77
C GLY A 36 20.12 2.60 -2.83
N LEU A 37 19.44 2.44 -1.68
CA LEU A 37 18.06 1.96 -1.64
C LEU A 37 17.10 3.06 -2.09
N VAL A 38 16.18 2.71 -2.98
CA VAL A 38 15.12 3.61 -3.44
C VAL A 38 13.81 3.20 -2.78
N LEU A 39 13.32 4.07 -1.89
CA LEU A 39 12.09 3.90 -1.14
C LEU A 39 10.94 4.62 -1.85
N TYR A 40 9.92 3.86 -2.26
CA TYR A 40 8.69 4.39 -2.84
C TYR A 40 7.60 4.53 -1.78
N THR A 41 7.30 5.77 -1.40
CA THR A 41 6.11 6.08 -0.59
C THR A 41 4.90 6.08 -1.52
N THR A 42 3.93 5.21 -1.25
CA THR A 42 2.74 5.03 -2.09
C THR A 42 1.47 5.39 -1.33
N ARG A 43 0.46 5.84 -2.06
CA ARG A 43 -0.86 6.21 -1.54
C ARG A 43 -1.94 5.65 -2.47
N ILE A 44 -3.09 5.31 -1.89
CA ILE A 44 -4.27 4.86 -2.64
C ILE A 44 -5.20 6.06 -2.84
N ASP A 45 -5.61 6.27 -4.08
CA ASP A 45 -6.66 7.19 -4.46
C ASP A 45 -8.02 6.51 -4.28
N GLU A 46 -8.78 7.00 -3.30
CA GLU A 46 -10.09 6.45 -2.95
C GLU A 46 -11.14 6.61 -4.07
N MET A 47 -10.97 7.59 -4.97
CA MET A 47 -11.90 7.81 -6.07
C MET A 47 -11.72 6.80 -7.20
N LYS A 48 -10.50 6.29 -7.37
CA LYS A 48 -10.17 5.26 -8.38
C LYS A 48 -10.21 3.84 -7.82
N CYS A 49 -10.22 3.69 -6.50
CA CYS A 49 -10.22 2.39 -5.87
C CYS A 49 -11.60 1.73 -5.99
N THR A 50 -11.67 0.61 -6.72
CA THR A 50 -12.89 -0.18 -6.92
C THR A 50 -13.12 -1.27 -5.87
N ASP A 51 -12.36 -1.27 -4.77
CA ASP A 51 -12.36 -2.33 -3.75
C ASP A 51 -12.14 -3.76 -4.32
N CYS A 52 -11.37 -3.87 -5.41
CA CYS A 52 -11.13 -5.15 -6.09
C CYS A 52 -10.37 -6.21 -5.27
N GLY A 53 -9.72 -5.79 -4.17
CA GLY A 53 -9.03 -6.69 -3.24
C GLY A 53 -7.71 -7.26 -3.72
N VAL A 54 -7.27 -7.00 -4.95
CA VAL A 54 -6.01 -7.56 -5.49
C VAL A 54 -4.78 -7.12 -4.68
N CYS A 55 -4.83 -5.92 -4.10
CA CYS A 55 -3.75 -5.40 -3.25
C CYS A 55 -3.61 -6.10 -1.88
N VAL A 56 -4.62 -6.88 -1.45
CA VAL A 56 -4.61 -7.61 -0.18
C VAL A 56 -4.81 -9.12 -0.33
N SER A 57 -5.32 -9.58 -1.48
CA SER A 57 -5.71 -10.98 -1.68
C SER A 57 -4.51 -11.90 -1.80
N GLU A 58 -3.45 -11.43 -2.46
CA GLU A 58 -2.24 -12.22 -2.67
C GLU A 58 -1.10 -11.67 -1.81
N GLU A 59 -0.53 -12.54 -0.99
CA GLU A 59 0.61 -12.24 -0.09
C GLU A 59 1.83 -11.67 -0.84
N TRP A 60 1.89 -11.92 -2.14
CA TRP A 60 2.93 -11.42 -3.05
C TRP A 60 2.86 -9.91 -3.36
N TRP A 61 1.70 -9.28 -3.22
CA TRP A 61 1.53 -7.86 -3.57
C TRP A 61 1.95 -6.90 -2.46
N CYS A 62 1.76 -7.33 -1.21
CA CYS A 62 2.27 -6.63 -0.05
C CYS A 62 2.83 -7.65 0.95
N PRO A 63 4.13 -8.01 0.84
CA PRO A 63 4.74 -8.98 1.75
C PRO A 63 4.71 -8.51 3.22
N ALA A 64 4.57 -7.21 3.44
CA ALA A 64 4.45 -6.62 4.77
C ALA A 64 3.02 -6.53 5.29
N GLN A 65 2.03 -7.00 4.51
CA GLN A 65 0.60 -6.91 4.83
C GLN A 65 0.21 -5.50 5.32
N ALA A 66 0.75 -4.48 4.66
CA ALA A 66 0.60 -3.08 5.05
C ALA A 66 -0.70 -2.47 4.52
N ILE A 67 -1.39 -3.12 3.59
CA ILE A 67 -2.60 -2.61 2.95
C ILE A 67 -3.82 -3.22 3.65
N THR A 68 -4.75 -2.39 4.10
CA THR A 68 -5.99 -2.82 4.77
C THR A 68 -7.17 -2.03 4.22
N LYS A 69 -8.39 -2.56 4.34
CA LYS A 69 -9.57 -1.73 4.02
C LYS A 69 -9.59 -0.52 4.94
N ALA A 70 -9.88 0.66 4.41
CA ALA A 70 -10.06 1.89 5.17
C ALA A 70 -11.40 1.82 5.91
N ASP A 71 -11.52 0.86 6.82
CA ASP A 71 -12.57 0.78 7.80
C ASP A 71 -12.00 1.41 9.07
N THR A 72 -12.69 2.40 9.61
CA THR A 72 -12.30 3.25 10.75
C THR A 72 -12.25 2.47 12.07
N THR A 73 -11.47 1.40 12.13
CA THR A 73 -11.16 0.68 13.36
C THR A 73 -9.70 0.25 13.32
N GLU A 74 -8.85 1.09 13.90
CA GLU A 74 -7.63 0.65 14.54
C GLU A 74 -7.97 -0.43 15.57
N LYS A 75 -8.09 -1.68 15.13
CA LYS A 75 -7.81 -2.82 16.00
C LYS A 75 -6.41 -3.26 15.67
N VAL A 76 -5.46 -2.47 16.20
CA VAL A 76 -4.19 -3.02 16.64
C VAL A 76 -4.53 -4.29 17.41
N HIS A 77 -4.12 -5.43 16.87
CA HIS A 77 -4.14 -6.69 17.57
C HIS A 77 -3.10 -6.53 18.70
N THR A 78 -3.54 -5.95 19.82
CA THR A 78 -2.82 -6.05 21.08
C THR A 78 -2.96 -7.50 21.51
N VAL A 79 -1.85 -8.23 21.44
CA VAL A 79 -1.68 -9.53 22.11
C VAL A 79 -1.79 -9.37 23.63
#